data_AF-A0AA43ULM0-F1
#
_entry.id   AF-A0AA43ULM0-F1
#
_cell.length_a   1.000
_cell.length_b   1.000
_cell.length_c   1.000
_cell.angle_alpha   90.00
_cell.angle_beta   90.00
_cell.angle_gamma   90.00
#
_symmetry.space_group_name_H-M   'P 1'
#
loop_
_entity.id
_entity.type
_entity.pdbx_description
1 polymer ?
#
loop_
_entity_poly.entity_id
_entity_poly.type
_entity_poly.pdbx_seq_one_letter_code
_entity_poly.pdbx_strand_id
1 'polypeptide(L)'
;LTKIGYKELDEILMNGSEWAVENGYGWEEDLDATEEHGRMQDADATKVSDKSRKRGLPQLGSLGSGNHFLELDVVENVFDEQTARAFGLKQGALTVTVHCGSRGCGHQIATDYLQEMERYVKQNAVGLPDRQLACAPLDSRLGEDYYRAMCCGANYAWANRQMITHWVRESFERILGDSAESMGMGVVYDVAHNIAKMERHDVDRHAEDVLVHRKGATRAFAPGRAEVPMKYRDHGQPVIIPGDMSVGTYVLAGRKGSMEQTFGSSCHGAGRQMSRKAAVSTLTVEGVMREMSEKGVYLRNGTVEGVLEEAPEAYKDVDEVVRVVCDAGLTAKVAKLTPIGVIKG
;
A
#
# COMPACT_ATOMS: atom_id res chain seq x y z
N LEU A 1 -17.51 12.87 2.12
CA LEU A 1 -17.47 11.69 1.24
C LEU A 1 -17.78 12.15 -0.18
N THR A 2 -16.91 11.81 -1.12
CA THR A 2 -17.07 12.18 -2.53
C THR A 2 -18.35 11.53 -3.08
N LYS A 3 -19.22 12.33 -3.69
CA LYS A 3 -20.45 11.82 -4.29
C LYS A 3 -20.17 11.52 -5.76
N ILE A 4 -20.02 10.24 -6.07
CA ILE A 4 -19.88 9.74 -7.44
C ILE A 4 -21.06 8.82 -7.79
N GLY A 5 -21.37 8.73 -9.08
CA GLY A 5 -22.30 7.75 -9.63
C GLY A 5 -21.60 6.48 -10.10
N TYR A 6 -22.39 5.57 -10.68
CA TYR A 6 -21.86 4.30 -11.21
C TYR A 6 -20.96 4.50 -12.42
N LYS A 7 -21.24 5.50 -13.26
CA LYS A 7 -20.42 5.79 -14.44
C LYS A 7 -19.03 6.26 -14.04
N GLU A 8 -18.93 7.21 -13.10
CA GLU A 8 -17.64 7.66 -12.59
C GLU A 8 -16.91 6.51 -11.88
N LEU A 9 -17.63 5.65 -11.16
CA LEU A 9 -17.01 4.47 -10.54
C LEU A 9 -16.39 3.53 -11.59
N ASP A 10 -17.06 3.26 -12.72
CA ASP A 10 -16.46 2.43 -13.77
C ASP A 10 -15.23 3.10 -14.37
N GLU A 11 -15.22 4.42 -14.56
CA GLU A 11 -14.02 5.16 -15.00
C GLU A 11 -12.87 5.03 -13.98
N ILE A 12 -13.15 5.14 -12.68
CA ILE A 12 -12.17 4.92 -11.60
C ILE A 12 -11.60 3.50 -11.63
N LEU A 13 -12.46 2.49 -11.82
CA LEU A 13 -12.03 1.09 -11.89
C LEU A 13 -11.11 0.83 -13.10
N MET A 14 -11.24 1.62 -14.17
CA MET A 14 -10.41 1.50 -15.37
C MET A 14 -9.14 2.34 -15.35
N ASN A 15 -9.18 3.51 -14.68
CA ASN A 15 -8.16 4.55 -14.83
C ASN A 15 -7.40 4.89 -13.53
N GLY A 16 -7.89 4.48 -12.36
CA GLY A 16 -7.16 4.64 -11.10
C GLY A 16 -6.75 6.08 -10.77
N SER A 17 -5.48 6.32 -10.44
CA SER A 17 -4.98 7.68 -10.13
C SER A 17 -5.10 8.64 -11.30
N GLU A 18 -5.03 8.16 -12.55
CA GLU A 18 -5.18 8.98 -13.76
C GLU A 18 -6.53 9.70 -13.74
N TRP A 19 -7.62 8.98 -13.46
CA TRP A 19 -8.94 9.59 -13.29
C TRP A 19 -8.97 10.63 -12.17
N ALA A 20 -8.32 10.35 -11.04
CA ALA A 20 -8.31 11.26 -9.91
C ALA A 20 -7.62 12.58 -10.29
N VAL A 21 -6.44 12.53 -10.94
CA VAL A 21 -5.72 13.71 -11.41
C VAL A 21 -6.53 14.48 -12.46
N GLU A 22 -7.12 13.81 -13.45
CA GLU A 22 -7.99 14.43 -14.46
C GLU A 22 -9.22 15.14 -13.86
N ASN A 23 -9.67 14.69 -12.69
CA ASN A 23 -10.79 15.28 -11.95
C ASN A 23 -10.35 16.26 -10.86
N GLY A 24 -9.09 16.72 -10.90
CA GLY A 24 -8.56 17.77 -10.02
C GLY A 24 -7.99 17.30 -8.69
N TYR A 25 -7.83 15.99 -8.49
CA TYR A 25 -7.24 15.43 -7.28
C TYR A 25 -5.74 15.16 -7.45
N GLY A 26 -4.95 16.18 -7.15
CA GLY A 26 -3.47 16.12 -7.15
C GLY A 26 -2.86 16.59 -8.46
N TRP A 27 -1.65 16.12 -8.77
CA TRP A 27 -0.83 16.65 -9.86
C TRP A 27 -0.39 15.53 -10.82
N GLU A 28 -0.09 15.89 -12.06
CA GLU A 28 0.36 14.93 -13.09
C GLU A 28 1.63 14.18 -12.67
N GLU A 29 2.57 14.87 -12.01
CA GLU A 29 3.81 14.29 -11.48
C GLU A 29 3.62 13.24 -10.37
N ASP A 30 2.43 13.19 -9.74
CA ASP A 30 2.12 12.16 -8.74
C ASP A 30 2.05 10.76 -9.39
N LEU A 31 1.62 10.71 -10.67
CA LEU A 31 1.51 9.47 -11.42
C LEU A 31 2.89 8.84 -11.63
N ASP A 32 3.92 9.65 -11.92
CA ASP A 32 5.31 9.17 -12.05
C ASP A 32 5.91 8.63 -10.75
N ALA A 33 5.38 9.05 -9.61
CA ALA A 33 5.77 8.56 -8.30
C ALA A 33 4.90 7.37 -7.82
N THR A 34 4.03 6.83 -8.67
CA THR A 34 3.11 5.76 -8.28
C THR A 34 3.46 4.47 -9.02
N GLU A 35 3.47 3.34 -8.32
CA GLU A 35 3.60 2.02 -8.94
C GLU A 35 2.54 1.82 -10.04
N GLU A 36 2.94 1.29 -11.21
CA GLU A 36 2.10 1.18 -12.42
C GLU A 36 1.52 2.54 -12.89
N HIS A 37 2.15 3.65 -12.55
CA HIS A 37 1.62 5.01 -12.76
C HIS A 37 0.20 5.20 -12.17
N GLY A 38 -0.13 4.40 -11.14
CA GLY A 38 -1.45 4.41 -10.49
C GLY A 38 -2.57 3.75 -11.29
N ARG A 39 -2.23 2.98 -12.33
CA ARG A 39 -3.20 2.32 -13.21
C ARG A 39 -2.67 1.01 -13.81
N MET A 40 -3.31 -0.10 -13.45
CA MET A 40 -3.19 -1.36 -14.19
C MET A 40 -4.10 -1.35 -15.42
N GLN A 41 -3.50 -1.51 -16.60
CA GLN A 41 -4.18 -1.41 -17.90
C GLN A 41 -5.09 -2.60 -18.21
N ASP A 42 -4.84 -3.76 -17.59
CA ASP A 42 -5.64 -4.99 -17.78
C ASP A 42 -7.00 -4.95 -17.05
N ALA A 43 -7.33 -3.84 -16.39
CA ALA A 43 -8.60 -3.67 -15.71
C ALA A 43 -9.80 -3.85 -16.66
N ASP A 44 -10.83 -4.53 -16.19
CA ASP A 44 -12.10 -4.68 -16.89
C ASP A 44 -13.26 -4.57 -15.88
N ALA A 45 -13.90 -3.41 -15.86
CA ALA A 45 -15.00 -3.15 -14.94
C ALA A 45 -16.14 -4.16 -15.10
N THR A 46 -16.36 -4.75 -16.28
CA THR A 46 -17.44 -5.74 -16.48
C THR A 46 -17.26 -7.01 -15.64
N LYS A 47 -16.05 -7.24 -15.12
CA LYS A 47 -15.68 -8.37 -14.26
C LYS A 47 -15.88 -8.09 -12.77
N VAL A 48 -16.23 -6.87 -12.41
CA VAL A 48 -16.56 -6.47 -11.04
C VAL A 48 -18.06 -6.70 -10.82
N SER A 49 -18.45 -7.20 -9.65
CA SER A 49 -19.87 -7.42 -9.33
C SER A 49 -20.59 -6.14 -8.92
N ASP A 50 -21.91 -6.08 -9.10
CA ASP A 50 -22.75 -5.00 -8.55
C ASP A 50 -22.62 -4.84 -7.04
N LYS A 51 -22.41 -5.97 -6.34
CA LYS A 51 -22.22 -5.96 -4.89
C LYS A 51 -20.91 -5.25 -4.52
N SER A 52 -19.84 -5.51 -5.27
CA SER A 52 -18.57 -4.80 -5.10
C SER A 52 -18.73 -3.30 -5.35
N ARG A 53 -19.38 -2.93 -6.45
CA ARG A 53 -19.67 -1.51 -6.78
C ARG A 53 -20.45 -0.81 -5.67
N LYS A 54 -21.55 -1.41 -5.20
CA LYS A 54 -22.38 -0.87 -4.11
C LYS A 54 -21.60 -0.65 -2.82
N ARG A 55 -20.61 -1.51 -2.52
CA ARG A 55 -19.74 -1.36 -1.36
C ARG A 55 -18.66 -0.30 -1.55
N GLY A 56 -18.10 -0.19 -2.75
CA GLY A 56 -17.05 0.79 -3.08
C GLY A 56 -17.58 2.22 -3.20
N LEU A 57 -18.74 2.41 -3.81
CA LEU A 57 -19.29 3.74 -4.13
C LEU A 57 -19.29 4.72 -2.94
N PRO A 58 -19.76 4.37 -1.73
CA PRO A 58 -19.79 5.31 -0.61
C PRO A 58 -18.46 5.47 0.12
N GLN A 59 -17.42 4.71 -0.23
CA GLN A 59 -16.16 4.63 0.52
C GLN A 59 -14.98 5.29 -0.17
N LEU A 60 -15.14 5.77 -1.40
CA LEU A 60 -14.06 6.42 -2.13
C LEU A 60 -13.63 7.71 -1.42
N GLY A 61 -12.31 7.91 -1.34
CA GLY A 61 -11.71 8.99 -0.59
C GLY A 61 -11.86 8.80 0.92
N SER A 62 -11.56 7.60 1.43
CA SER A 62 -11.53 7.33 2.87
C SER A 62 -10.39 6.41 3.27
N LEU A 63 -9.89 6.56 4.50
CA LEU A 63 -8.92 5.63 5.09
C LEU A 63 -9.59 4.29 5.43
N GLY A 64 -10.67 4.40 6.22
CA GLY A 64 -11.34 3.31 6.90
C GLY A 64 -10.52 2.62 7.99
N SER A 65 -10.98 1.44 8.39
CA SER A 65 -10.54 0.78 9.62
C SER A 65 -9.39 -0.22 9.44
N GLY A 66 -8.93 -0.78 10.56
CA GLY A 66 -7.85 -1.75 10.65
C GLY A 66 -6.49 -1.06 10.74
N ASN A 67 -5.48 -1.63 10.08
CA ASN A 67 -4.14 -1.07 10.06
C ASN A 67 -4.00 0.14 9.12
N HIS A 68 -5.11 0.69 8.61
CA HIS A 68 -5.08 1.91 7.81
C HIS A 68 -4.88 3.15 8.67
N PHE A 69 -4.14 4.13 8.14
CA PHE A 69 -3.83 5.37 8.83
C PHE A 69 -3.36 6.47 7.87
N LEU A 70 -3.32 7.68 8.40
CA LEU A 70 -2.56 8.81 7.89
C LEU A 70 -1.63 9.27 9.01
N GLU A 71 -0.33 9.30 8.75
CA GLU A 71 0.70 9.56 9.74
C GLU A 71 1.54 10.76 9.30
N LEU A 72 1.74 11.72 10.19
CA LEU A 72 2.65 12.85 10.03
C LEU A 72 3.93 12.49 10.77
N ASP A 73 5.03 12.41 10.01
CA ASP A 73 6.32 11.98 10.50
C ASP A 73 7.37 13.07 10.35
N VAL A 74 8.45 12.94 11.13
CA VAL A 74 9.72 13.60 10.92
C VAL A 74 10.71 12.59 10.35
N VAL A 75 11.48 12.97 9.33
CA VAL A 75 12.64 12.19 8.88
C VAL A 75 13.73 12.26 9.95
N GLU A 76 13.74 11.30 10.88
CA GLU A 76 14.65 11.29 12.02
C GLU A 76 16.07 10.90 11.61
N ASN A 77 16.21 9.85 10.80
CA ASN A 77 17.50 9.35 10.35
C ASN A 77 17.56 9.19 8.84
N VAL A 78 18.70 9.55 8.27
CA VAL A 78 19.08 9.24 6.89
C VAL A 78 20.28 8.29 6.92
N PHE A 79 20.12 7.11 6.33
CA PHE A 79 21.15 6.05 6.30
C PHE A 79 21.95 6.06 4.98
N ASP A 80 21.32 6.49 3.88
CA ASP A 80 21.94 6.65 2.57
C ASP A 80 21.61 8.04 2.04
N GLU A 81 22.53 8.98 2.25
CA GLU A 81 22.44 10.39 1.84
C GLU A 81 22.20 10.56 0.33
N GLN A 82 22.80 9.72 -0.51
CA GLN A 82 22.67 9.86 -1.96
C GLN A 82 21.29 9.42 -2.42
N THR A 83 20.83 8.26 -1.95
CA THR A 83 19.52 7.72 -2.28
C THR A 83 18.39 8.56 -1.65
N ALA A 84 18.57 9.04 -0.42
CA ALA A 84 17.60 9.92 0.24
C ALA A 84 17.40 11.22 -0.54
N ARG A 85 18.47 11.86 -1.02
CA ARG A 85 18.38 13.03 -1.90
C ARG A 85 17.61 12.72 -3.18
N ALA A 86 17.88 11.59 -3.83
CA ALA A 86 17.14 11.18 -5.03
C ALA A 86 15.65 10.95 -4.74
N PHE A 87 15.31 10.48 -3.54
CA PHE A 87 13.94 10.27 -3.08
C PHE A 87 13.26 11.55 -2.56
N GLY A 88 13.96 12.69 -2.52
CA GLY A 88 13.44 13.94 -1.97
C GLY A 88 13.35 13.96 -0.44
N LEU A 89 14.06 13.04 0.25
CA LEU A 89 14.09 12.94 1.70
C LEU A 89 15.30 13.65 2.29
N LYS A 90 15.05 14.41 3.36
CA LYS A 90 16.08 15.14 4.11
C LYS A 90 15.81 15.01 5.60
N GLN A 91 16.87 14.79 6.39
CA GLN A 91 16.75 14.75 7.85
C GLN A 91 16.09 16.03 8.40
N GLY A 92 15.13 15.85 9.29
CA GLY A 92 14.32 16.92 9.88
C GLY A 92 13.16 17.42 9.01
N ALA A 93 12.99 16.93 7.78
CA ALA A 93 11.82 17.24 6.97
C ALA A 93 10.56 16.54 7.54
N LEU A 94 9.40 17.13 7.29
CA LEU A 94 8.12 16.50 7.58
C LEU A 94 7.68 15.65 6.38
N THR A 95 7.10 14.49 6.65
CA THR A 95 6.49 13.62 5.64
C THR A 95 5.10 13.19 6.07
N VAL A 96 4.25 12.84 5.11
CA VAL A 96 2.93 12.25 5.39
C VAL A 96 2.86 10.87 4.76
N THR A 97 2.61 9.86 5.58
CA THR A 97 2.43 8.48 5.15
C THR A 97 0.93 8.16 5.09
N VAL A 98 0.45 7.75 3.92
CA VAL A 98 -0.95 7.31 3.72
C VAL A 98 -0.99 5.80 3.54
N HIS A 99 -1.61 5.10 4.47
CA HIS A 99 -1.78 3.65 4.39
C HIS A 99 -3.25 3.29 4.29
N CYS A 100 -3.71 2.98 3.07
CA CYS A 100 -5.06 2.48 2.81
C CYS A 100 -5.12 1.68 1.49
N GLY A 101 -6.26 1.05 1.24
CA GLY A 101 -6.45 0.19 0.06
C GLY A 101 -7.79 0.37 -0.63
N SER A 102 -8.21 -0.66 -1.34
CA SER A 102 -9.40 -0.70 -2.20
C SER A 102 -10.75 -0.64 -1.47
N ARG A 103 -10.73 -0.37 -0.16
CA ARG A 103 -11.90 -0.35 0.73
C ARG A 103 -12.76 -1.63 0.56
N GLY A 104 -14.08 -1.50 0.69
CA GLY A 104 -15.03 -2.60 0.51
C GLY A 104 -15.13 -3.11 -0.93
N CYS A 105 -14.65 -2.35 -1.92
CA CYS A 105 -14.65 -2.74 -3.34
C CYS A 105 -13.76 -3.98 -3.54
N GLY A 106 -12.44 -3.85 -3.36
CA GLY A 106 -11.53 -4.99 -3.57
C GLY A 106 -11.75 -6.16 -2.60
N HIS A 107 -12.20 -5.90 -1.37
CA HIS A 107 -12.61 -7.00 -0.47
C HIS A 107 -13.75 -7.83 -1.09
N GLN A 108 -14.74 -7.18 -1.69
CA GLN A 108 -15.86 -7.90 -2.29
C GLN A 108 -15.42 -8.62 -3.57
N ILE A 109 -14.55 -8.03 -4.39
CA ILE A 109 -13.95 -8.71 -5.55
C ILE A 109 -13.27 -10.01 -5.11
N ALA A 110 -12.37 -9.94 -4.12
CA ALA A 110 -11.72 -11.13 -3.58
C ALA A 110 -12.72 -12.16 -3.03
N THR A 111 -13.79 -11.71 -2.37
CA THR A 111 -14.84 -12.61 -1.84
C THR A 111 -15.59 -13.33 -2.95
N ASP A 112 -15.95 -12.61 -4.02
CA ASP A 112 -16.74 -13.15 -5.13
C ASP A 112 -15.93 -14.21 -5.88
N TYR A 113 -14.69 -13.90 -6.26
CA TYR A 113 -13.84 -14.84 -7.00
C TYR A 113 -13.35 -16.02 -6.16
N LEU A 114 -13.14 -15.84 -4.84
CA LEU A 114 -12.81 -16.97 -3.97
C LEU A 114 -13.94 -18.01 -3.94
N GLN A 115 -15.20 -17.58 -3.93
CA GLN A 115 -16.35 -18.49 -4.00
C GLN A 115 -16.42 -19.24 -5.33
N GLU A 116 -16.08 -18.58 -6.44
CA GLU A 116 -16.02 -19.22 -7.76
C GLU A 116 -14.86 -20.20 -7.85
N MET A 117 -13.69 -19.85 -7.33
CA MET A 117 -12.53 -20.76 -7.27
C MET A 117 -12.78 -21.97 -6.37
N GLU A 118 -13.45 -21.81 -5.22
CA GLU A 118 -13.86 -22.93 -4.37
C GLU A 118 -14.78 -23.91 -5.14
N ARG A 119 -15.70 -23.40 -5.97
CA ARG A 119 -16.55 -24.23 -6.85
C ARG A 119 -15.74 -24.90 -7.95
N TYR A 120 -14.84 -24.16 -8.60
CA TYR A 120 -13.97 -24.68 -9.66
C TYR A 120 -13.11 -25.85 -9.16
N VAL A 121 -12.45 -25.68 -8.01
CA VAL A 121 -11.64 -26.72 -7.35
C VAL A 121 -12.46 -27.97 -7.07
N LYS A 122 -13.68 -27.80 -6.54
CA LYS A 122 -14.57 -28.94 -6.24
C LYS A 122 -15.04 -29.66 -7.51
N GLN A 123 -15.39 -28.93 -8.56
CA GLN A 123 -15.89 -29.50 -9.81
C GLN A 123 -14.81 -30.22 -10.62
N ASN A 124 -13.58 -29.72 -10.58
CA ASN A 124 -12.44 -30.28 -11.31
C ASN A 124 -11.58 -31.22 -10.46
N ALA A 125 -12.00 -31.52 -9.22
CA ALA A 125 -11.27 -32.36 -8.26
C ALA A 125 -9.78 -31.95 -8.10
N VAL A 126 -9.50 -30.64 -8.09
CA VAL A 126 -8.15 -30.12 -7.89
C VAL A 126 -7.70 -30.43 -6.46
N GLY A 127 -6.62 -31.19 -6.32
CA GLY A 127 -6.04 -31.52 -5.02
C GLY A 127 -5.36 -30.30 -4.41
N LEU A 128 -5.91 -29.79 -3.32
CA LEU A 128 -5.31 -28.68 -2.57
C LEU A 128 -4.84 -29.15 -1.19
N PRO A 129 -3.69 -28.66 -0.71
CA PRO A 129 -3.23 -28.96 0.64
C PRO A 129 -4.08 -28.25 1.71
N ASP A 130 -4.73 -27.13 1.37
CA ASP A 130 -5.68 -26.42 2.22
C ASP A 130 -6.82 -25.85 1.38
N ARG A 131 -8.06 -25.86 1.90
CA ARG A 131 -9.24 -25.31 1.20
C ARG A 131 -9.11 -23.81 0.92
N GLN A 132 -8.41 -23.07 1.78
CA GLN A 132 -8.17 -21.63 1.65
C GLN A 132 -7.21 -21.28 0.50
N LEU A 133 -6.56 -22.28 -0.11
CA LEU A 133 -5.71 -22.13 -1.30
C LEU A 133 -6.49 -22.33 -2.60
N ALA A 134 -7.80 -22.07 -2.59
CA ALA A 134 -8.63 -22.14 -3.78
C ALA A 134 -8.06 -21.25 -4.89
N CYS A 135 -7.87 -21.84 -6.07
CA CYS A 135 -7.22 -21.19 -7.20
C CYS A 135 -7.82 -21.66 -8.53
N ALA A 136 -7.48 -20.95 -9.61
CA ALA A 136 -7.78 -21.33 -10.98
C ALA A 136 -6.53 -21.14 -11.86
N PRO A 137 -6.35 -21.92 -12.94
CA PRO A 137 -5.30 -21.66 -13.92
C PRO A 137 -5.41 -20.24 -14.47
N LEU A 138 -4.26 -19.58 -14.68
CA LEU A 138 -4.23 -18.19 -15.13
C LEU A 138 -4.84 -18.00 -16.52
N ASP A 139 -4.65 -18.98 -17.40
CA ASP A 139 -5.19 -19.03 -18.76
C ASP A 139 -6.64 -19.53 -18.83
N SER A 140 -7.24 -19.86 -17.67
CA SER A 140 -8.67 -20.14 -17.62
C SER A 140 -9.48 -18.85 -17.60
N ARG A 141 -10.71 -18.90 -18.12
CA ARG A 141 -11.66 -17.78 -18.05
C ARG A 141 -11.81 -17.24 -16.62
N LEU A 142 -11.86 -18.11 -15.62
CA LEU A 142 -12.00 -17.69 -14.22
C LEU A 142 -10.74 -16.97 -13.70
N GLY A 143 -9.55 -17.44 -14.08
CA GLY A 143 -8.28 -16.81 -13.75
C GLY A 143 -8.15 -15.43 -14.39
N GLU A 144 -8.47 -15.33 -15.68
CA GLU A 144 -8.46 -14.07 -16.43
C GLU A 144 -9.50 -13.07 -15.89
N ASP A 145 -10.75 -13.51 -15.67
CA ASP A 145 -11.82 -12.67 -15.12
C ASP A 145 -11.42 -12.13 -13.73
N TYR A 146 -10.83 -12.97 -12.87
CA TYR A 146 -10.32 -12.53 -11.57
C TYR A 146 -9.18 -11.53 -11.70
N TYR A 147 -8.19 -11.80 -12.54
CA TYR A 147 -7.03 -10.92 -12.71
C TYR A 147 -7.46 -9.52 -13.16
N ARG A 148 -8.35 -9.43 -14.15
CA ARG A 148 -8.90 -8.16 -14.63
C ARG A 148 -9.73 -7.43 -13.55
N ALA A 149 -10.53 -8.16 -12.77
CA ALA A 149 -11.26 -7.58 -11.65
C ALA A 149 -10.34 -7.11 -10.51
N MET A 150 -9.26 -7.84 -10.23
CA MET A 150 -8.23 -7.47 -9.25
C MET A 150 -7.52 -6.18 -9.67
N CYS A 151 -7.20 -6.03 -10.96
CA CYS A 151 -6.68 -4.78 -11.54
C CYS A 151 -7.63 -3.61 -11.27
N CYS A 152 -8.96 -3.79 -11.42
CA CYS A 152 -9.93 -2.77 -11.03
C CYS A 152 -9.88 -2.43 -9.53
N GLY A 153 -9.68 -3.43 -8.67
CA GLY A 153 -9.49 -3.22 -7.24
C GLY A 153 -8.24 -2.40 -6.93
N ALA A 154 -7.13 -2.64 -7.65
CA ALA A 154 -5.90 -1.87 -7.53
C ALA A 154 -6.10 -0.42 -8.01
N ASN A 155 -6.71 -0.21 -9.17
CA ASN A 155 -7.05 1.11 -9.70
C ASN A 155 -7.91 1.92 -8.72
N TYR A 156 -8.97 1.31 -8.16
CA TYR A 156 -9.76 1.97 -7.12
C TYR A 156 -8.91 2.37 -5.90
N ALA A 157 -7.97 1.53 -5.48
CA ALA A 157 -7.09 1.83 -4.33
C ALA A 157 -6.14 3.00 -4.62
N TRP A 158 -5.57 3.07 -5.82
CA TRP A 158 -4.72 4.19 -6.25
C TRP A 158 -5.51 5.48 -6.35
N ALA A 159 -6.70 5.48 -6.97
CA ALA A 159 -7.59 6.64 -6.98
C ALA A 159 -7.93 7.12 -5.55
N ASN A 160 -8.20 6.18 -4.64
CA ASN A 160 -8.50 6.48 -3.25
C ASN A 160 -7.30 7.17 -2.54
N ARG A 161 -6.07 6.68 -2.74
CA ARG A 161 -4.87 7.31 -2.17
C ARG A 161 -4.57 8.66 -2.82
N GLN A 162 -4.72 8.79 -4.13
CA GLN A 162 -4.54 10.03 -4.86
C GLN A 162 -5.48 11.15 -4.35
N MET A 163 -6.75 10.82 -4.11
CA MET A 163 -7.71 11.75 -3.51
C MET A 163 -7.33 12.15 -2.08
N ILE A 164 -6.84 11.19 -1.28
CA ILE A 164 -6.35 11.48 0.08
C ILE A 164 -5.11 12.39 0.04
N THR A 165 -4.18 12.15 -0.88
CA THR A 165 -2.99 13.00 -1.10
C THR A 165 -3.41 14.44 -1.41
N HIS A 166 -4.41 14.64 -2.27
CA HIS A 166 -4.96 15.97 -2.55
C HIS A 166 -5.50 16.66 -1.27
N TRP A 167 -6.28 15.96 -0.45
CA TRP A 167 -6.81 16.55 0.78
C TRP A 167 -5.76 16.73 1.88
N VAL A 168 -4.71 15.92 1.89
CA VAL A 168 -3.52 16.18 2.71
C VAL A 168 -2.94 17.54 2.35
N ARG A 169 -2.70 17.79 1.06
CA ARG A 169 -2.20 19.09 0.57
C ARG A 169 -3.12 20.24 0.98
N GLU A 170 -4.42 20.17 0.68
CA GLU A 170 -5.38 21.22 1.07
C GLU A 170 -5.41 21.47 2.60
N SER A 171 -5.21 20.41 3.40
CA SER A 171 -5.17 20.53 4.86
C SER A 171 -3.94 21.30 5.33
N PHE A 172 -2.78 21.05 4.73
CA PHE A 172 -1.56 21.80 5.02
C PHE A 172 -1.67 23.25 4.54
N GLU A 173 -2.19 23.48 3.34
CA GLU A 173 -2.38 24.84 2.79
C GLU A 173 -3.28 25.68 3.70
N ARG A 174 -4.39 25.11 4.17
CA ARG A 174 -5.32 25.79 5.08
C ARG A 174 -4.67 26.18 6.41
N ILE A 175 -3.82 25.31 6.96
CA ILE A 175 -3.27 25.48 8.31
C ILE A 175 -2.00 26.36 8.29
N LEU A 176 -1.15 26.19 7.28
CA LEU A 176 0.14 26.88 7.18
C LEU A 176 0.09 28.16 6.34
N GLY A 177 -0.96 28.33 5.52
CA GLY A 177 -1.19 29.54 4.74
C GLY A 177 -0.24 29.71 3.54
N ASP A 178 0.40 28.63 3.09
CA ASP A 178 1.24 28.58 1.89
C ASP A 178 0.72 27.47 0.95
N SER A 179 1.08 27.50 -0.34
CA SER A 179 0.66 26.46 -1.28
C SER A 179 1.43 25.16 -1.06
N ALA A 180 0.80 24.03 -1.37
CA ALA A 180 1.42 22.72 -1.27
C ALA A 180 2.65 22.60 -2.19
N GLU A 181 2.65 23.30 -3.33
CA GLU A 181 3.80 23.41 -4.24
C GLU A 181 4.97 24.14 -3.58
N SER A 182 4.74 25.31 -2.96
CA SER A 182 5.79 26.08 -2.25
C SER A 182 6.37 25.28 -1.08
N MET A 183 5.53 24.49 -0.41
CA MET A 183 5.95 23.59 0.67
C MET A 183 6.64 22.31 0.17
N GLY A 184 6.71 22.09 -1.16
CA GLY A 184 7.39 20.94 -1.75
C GLY A 184 6.70 19.61 -1.46
N MET A 185 5.37 19.57 -1.36
CA MET A 185 4.59 18.37 -0.99
C MET A 185 4.44 17.36 -2.15
N GLY A 186 5.56 17.00 -2.78
CA GLY A 186 5.62 15.97 -3.83
C GLY A 186 5.48 14.56 -3.26
N VAL A 187 4.91 13.64 -4.05
CA VAL A 187 4.83 12.23 -3.67
C VAL A 187 6.21 11.58 -3.79
N VAL A 188 6.71 11.02 -2.68
CA VAL A 188 7.94 10.21 -2.68
C VAL A 188 7.71 8.94 -3.48
N TYR A 189 6.81 8.07 -3.01
CA TYR A 189 6.39 6.90 -3.79
C TYR A 189 5.05 6.36 -3.27
N ASP A 190 4.31 5.68 -4.14
CA ASP A 190 3.13 4.88 -3.78
C ASP A 190 3.36 3.43 -4.25
N VAL A 191 3.28 2.48 -3.31
CA VAL A 191 3.58 1.05 -3.52
C VAL A 191 2.46 0.17 -2.97
N ALA A 192 2.08 -0.85 -3.74
CA ALA A 192 1.12 -1.87 -3.32
C ALA A 192 1.79 -2.99 -2.51
N HIS A 193 1.03 -3.59 -1.59
CA HIS A 193 1.50 -4.76 -0.82
C HIS A 193 0.52 -5.95 -0.78
N ASN A 194 -0.63 -5.82 -1.43
CA ASN A 194 -1.63 -6.88 -1.65
C ASN A 194 -2.06 -6.81 -3.11
N ILE A 195 -1.32 -7.47 -4.00
CA ILE A 195 -1.48 -7.35 -5.44
C ILE A 195 -0.89 -8.58 -6.14
N ALA A 196 -1.37 -8.89 -7.35
CA ALA A 196 -0.73 -9.86 -8.23
C ALA A 196 -0.36 -9.15 -9.54
N LYS A 197 0.87 -9.32 -10.03
CA LYS A 197 1.33 -8.60 -11.24
C LYS A 197 2.08 -9.51 -12.19
N MET A 198 1.81 -9.36 -13.48
CA MET A 198 2.59 -10.01 -14.52
C MET A 198 3.95 -9.31 -14.61
N GLU A 199 5.03 -10.04 -14.36
CA GLU A 199 6.37 -9.48 -14.30
C GLU A 199 7.39 -10.42 -14.98
N ARG A 200 8.37 -9.82 -15.65
CA ARG A 200 9.49 -10.55 -16.26
C ARG A 200 10.59 -10.79 -15.23
N HIS A 201 10.90 -12.06 -14.96
CA HIS A 201 11.94 -12.51 -14.01
C HIS A 201 12.73 -13.69 -14.57
N ASP A 202 13.93 -13.92 -14.02
CA ASP A 202 14.73 -15.09 -14.34
C ASP A 202 14.31 -16.29 -13.46
N VAL A 203 13.67 -17.29 -14.06
CA VAL A 203 13.29 -18.57 -13.44
C VAL A 203 14.22 -19.65 -13.98
N ASP A 204 14.97 -20.33 -13.13
CA ASP A 204 15.95 -21.36 -13.53
C ASP A 204 16.92 -20.89 -14.65
N ARG A 205 17.32 -19.60 -14.59
CA ARG A 205 18.17 -18.91 -15.58
C ARG A 205 17.52 -18.63 -16.94
N HIS A 206 16.20 -18.74 -17.03
CA HIS A 206 15.41 -18.38 -18.19
C HIS A 206 14.50 -17.19 -17.87
N ALA A 207 14.48 -16.20 -18.75
CA ALA A 207 13.60 -15.05 -18.58
C ALA A 207 12.15 -15.44 -18.90
N GLU A 208 11.29 -15.47 -17.89
CA GLU A 208 9.89 -15.87 -17.97
C GLU A 208 8.95 -14.74 -17.51
N ASP A 209 7.75 -14.71 -18.08
CA ASP A 209 6.66 -13.86 -17.61
C ASP A 209 5.87 -14.64 -16.54
N VAL A 210 5.89 -14.15 -15.30
CA VAL A 210 5.25 -14.81 -14.16
C VAL A 210 4.25 -13.88 -13.47
N LEU A 211 3.14 -14.45 -12.99
CA LEU A 211 2.19 -13.72 -12.15
C LEU A 211 2.65 -13.76 -10.69
N VAL A 212 3.37 -12.72 -10.27
CA VAL A 212 3.91 -12.61 -8.91
C VAL A 212 2.79 -12.20 -7.96
N HIS A 213 2.43 -13.09 -7.04
CA HIS A 213 1.44 -12.83 -6.00
C HIS A 213 2.13 -12.26 -4.75
N ARG A 214 1.78 -11.03 -4.37
CA ARG A 214 2.27 -10.38 -3.14
C ARG A 214 1.12 -10.16 -2.19
N LYS A 215 1.20 -10.74 -0.99
CA LYS A 215 0.25 -10.55 0.10
C LYS A 215 1.02 -10.23 1.37
N GLY A 216 0.93 -8.98 1.84
CA GLY A 216 1.80 -8.47 2.89
C GLY A 216 3.28 -8.43 2.46
N ALA A 217 3.55 -8.16 1.19
CA ALA A 217 4.89 -8.03 0.63
C ALA A 217 4.87 -6.91 -0.41
N THR A 218 5.95 -6.13 -0.52
CA THR A 218 6.04 -5.01 -1.47
C THR A 218 6.91 -5.40 -2.67
N ARG A 219 6.69 -4.75 -3.82
CA ARG A 219 7.69 -4.77 -4.90
C ARG A 219 8.91 -3.97 -4.45
N ALA A 220 10.10 -4.44 -4.80
CA ALA A 220 11.39 -3.89 -4.39
C ALA A 220 12.40 -4.00 -5.56
N PHE A 221 12.03 -3.49 -6.74
CA PHE A 221 12.88 -3.57 -7.92
C PHE A 221 14.24 -2.89 -7.73
N ALA A 222 15.29 -3.59 -8.17
CA ALA A 222 16.68 -3.14 -8.09
C ALA A 222 16.97 -1.96 -9.06
N PRO A 223 18.10 -1.25 -8.90
CA PRO A 223 18.54 -0.24 -9.85
C PRO A 223 18.58 -0.74 -11.29
N GLY A 224 18.26 0.14 -12.25
CA GLY A 224 18.31 -0.11 -13.69
C GLY A 224 17.02 -0.66 -14.31
N ARG A 225 16.04 -1.10 -13.51
CA ARG A 225 14.74 -1.58 -14.03
C ARG A 225 13.98 -0.44 -14.71
N ALA A 226 13.43 -0.72 -15.90
CA ALA A 226 12.73 0.28 -16.70
C ALA A 226 11.43 0.75 -16.02
N GLU A 227 10.79 -0.16 -15.28
CA GLU A 227 9.55 0.05 -14.52
C GLU A 227 9.75 0.93 -13.28
N VAL A 228 11.00 1.15 -12.86
CA VAL A 228 11.31 2.13 -11.82
C VAL A 228 11.35 3.51 -12.46
N PRO A 229 10.66 4.52 -11.88
CA PRO A 229 10.65 5.88 -12.41
C PRO A 229 12.06 6.43 -12.62
N MET A 230 12.22 7.26 -13.65
CA MET A 230 13.55 7.73 -14.07
C MET A 230 14.34 8.38 -12.93
N LYS A 231 13.67 9.17 -12.06
CA LYS A 231 14.29 9.81 -10.89
C LYS A 231 14.87 8.83 -9.85
N TYR A 232 14.40 7.58 -9.82
CA TYR A 232 14.81 6.56 -8.85
C TYR A 232 15.62 5.43 -9.47
N ARG A 233 15.69 5.35 -10.80
CA ARG A 233 16.20 4.18 -11.52
C ARG A 233 17.62 3.80 -11.15
N ASP A 234 18.50 4.77 -10.90
CA ASP A 234 19.90 4.51 -10.52
C ASP A 234 20.06 4.11 -9.05
N HIS A 235 19.02 4.34 -8.23
CA HIS A 235 19.02 4.10 -6.79
C HIS A 235 18.20 2.87 -6.37
N GLY A 236 17.34 2.38 -7.27
CA GLY A 236 16.39 1.31 -7.00
C GLY A 236 15.03 1.87 -6.59
N GLN A 237 14.01 1.03 -6.63
CA GLN A 237 12.64 1.44 -6.30
C GLN A 237 12.56 1.84 -4.82
N PRO A 238 11.89 2.96 -4.47
CA PRO A 238 11.50 3.22 -3.10
C PRO A 238 10.58 2.12 -2.57
N VAL A 239 10.83 1.69 -1.34
CA VAL A 239 10.07 0.66 -0.63
C VAL A 239 9.66 1.22 0.73
N ILE A 240 8.36 1.40 0.93
CA ILE A 240 7.80 2.04 2.13
C ILE A 240 7.29 0.96 3.08
N ILE A 241 7.85 0.91 4.28
CA ILE A 241 7.60 -0.12 5.29
C ILE A 241 6.99 0.54 6.54
N PRO A 242 5.66 0.67 6.60
CA PRO A 242 4.99 1.12 7.82
C PRO A 242 5.21 0.13 8.98
N GLY A 243 5.62 0.67 10.13
CA GLY A 243 5.68 -0.04 11.40
C GLY A 243 4.34 0.01 12.14
N ASP A 244 4.42 0.24 13.45
CA ASP A 244 3.26 0.62 14.27
C ASP A 244 3.23 2.13 14.50
N MET A 245 2.12 2.62 15.06
CA MET A 245 1.86 4.05 15.27
C MET A 245 2.85 4.75 16.21
N SER A 246 3.75 4.03 16.87
CA SER A 246 4.74 4.58 17.81
C SER A 246 6.18 4.53 17.30
N VAL A 247 6.51 3.60 16.40
CA VAL A 247 7.87 3.42 15.85
C VAL A 247 8.01 4.14 14.50
N GLY A 248 6.93 4.27 13.75
CA GLY A 248 6.89 4.97 12.48
C GLY A 248 7.20 4.09 11.28
N THR A 249 7.78 4.70 10.25
CA THR A 249 7.88 4.15 8.90
C THR A 249 9.32 4.14 8.41
N TYR A 250 9.74 3.04 7.78
CA TYR A 250 11.02 2.99 7.07
C TYR A 250 10.84 3.25 5.58
N VAL A 251 11.77 4.01 5.01
CA VAL A 251 11.96 4.09 3.56
C VAL A 251 13.23 3.31 3.22
N LEU A 252 13.09 2.32 2.35
CA LEU A 252 14.16 1.48 1.85
C LEU A 252 14.29 1.64 0.33
N ALA A 253 15.36 1.09 -0.24
CA ALA A 253 15.54 0.99 -1.69
C ALA A 253 15.72 -0.48 -2.10
N GLY A 254 15.07 -0.90 -3.20
CA GLY A 254 15.24 -2.23 -3.79
C GLY A 254 16.69 -2.49 -4.21
N ARG A 255 17.19 -3.70 -4.01
CA ARG A 255 18.56 -4.11 -4.33
C ARG A 255 18.58 -5.37 -5.19
N LYS A 256 19.73 -5.68 -5.79
CA LYS A 256 19.88 -6.82 -6.70
C LYS A 256 19.42 -8.15 -6.09
N GLY A 257 19.65 -8.35 -4.79
CA GLY A 257 19.23 -9.55 -4.08
C GLY A 257 17.71 -9.79 -4.13
N SER A 258 16.87 -8.75 -4.19
CA SER A 258 15.42 -8.94 -4.33
C SER A 258 15.07 -9.57 -5.67
N MET A 259 15.74 -9.16 -6.74
CA MET A 259 15.51 -9.72 -8.09
C MET A 259 15.97 -11.17 -8.17
N GLU A 260 17.08 -11.49 -7.53
CA GLU A 260 17.70 -12.82 -7.57
C GLU A 260 17.01 -13.85 -6.68
N GLN A 261 16.36 -13.41 -5.59
CA GLN A 261 15.89 -14.32 -4.54
C GLN A 261 14.37 -14.30 -4.34
N THR A 262 13.69 -13.20 -4.66
CA THR A 262 12.30 -12.97 -4.21
C THR A 262 11.40 -12.37 -5.30
N PHE A 263 11.72 -12.54 -6.58
CA PHE A 263 10.97 -11.94 -7.69
C PHE A 263 10.82 -10.42 -7.51
N GLY A 264 11.91 -9.75 -7.12
CA GLY A 264 11.93 -8.32 -6.86
C GLY A 264 10.99 -7.92 -5.73
N SER A 265 10.97 -8.65 -4.61
CA SER A 265 10.03 -8.40 -3.50
C SER A 265 10.73 -8.19 -2.15
N SER A 266 10.06 -7.48 -1.24
CA SER A 266 10.47 -7.28 0.15
C SER A 266 9.28 -7.35 1.12
N CYS A 267 9.51 -7.11 2.40
CA CYS A 267 8.47 -7.00 3.43
C CYS A 267 7.53 -5.81 3.17
N HIS A 268 6.43 -5.72 3.93
CA HIS A 268 5.50 -4.57 3.88
C HIS A 268 5.37 -3.82 5.21
N GLY A 269 5.83 -4.40 6.32
CA GLY A 269 5.65 -3.86 7.66
C GLY A 269 6.05 -4.88 8.71
N ALA A 270 5.88 -4.51 9.98
CA ALA A 270 6.17 -5.40 11.13
C ALA A 270 5.38 -6.71 11.10
N GLY A 271 4.12 -6.65 10.66
CA GLY A 271 3.18 -7.76 10.79
C GLY A 271 2.71 -7.95 12.24
N ARG A 272 1.51 -8.50 12.41
CA ARG A 272 0.90 -8.67 13.73
C ARG A 272 1.50 -9.86 14.48
N GLN A 273 1.78 -9.68 15.76
CA GLN A 273 2.04 -10.77 16.69
C GLN A 273 0.82 -11.11 17.56
N MET A 274 -0.15 -10.19 17.65
CA MET A 274 -1.37 -10.37 18.43
C MET A 274 -2.64 -10.25 17.57
N SER A 275 -3.61 -11.15 17.79
CA SER A 275 -4.93 -11.01 17.18
C SER A 275 -5.66 -9.76 17.69
N ARG A 276 -6.54 -9.17 16.87
CA ARG A 276 -7.37 -8.01 17.27
C ARG A 276 -8.15 -8.26 18.54
N LYS A 277 -8.80 -9.42 18.63
CA LYS A 277 -9.57 -9.83 19.81
C LYS A 277 -8.69 -9.89 21.07
N ALA A 278 -7.48 -10.44 20.95
CA ALA A 278 -6.55 -10.51 22.06
C ALA A 278 -6.11 -9.11 22.50
N ALA A 279 -5.78 -8.21 21.57
CA ALA A 279 -5.38 -6.84 21.87
C ALA A 279 -6.49 -6.07 22.60
N VAL A 280 -7.73 -6.13 22.09
CA VAL A 280 -8.90 -5.52 22.74
C VAL A 280 -9.14 -6.06 24.14
N SER A 281 -8.89 -7.35 24.38
CA SER A 281 -9.12 -7.96 25.69
C SER A 281 -8.01 -7.73 26.72
N THR A 282 -6.83 -7.26 26.30
CA THR A 282 -5.63 -7.18 27.15
C THR A 282 -5.12 -5.76 27.37
N LEU A 283 -5.38 -4.86 26.42
CA LEU A 283 -4.87 -3.49 26.44
C LEU A 283 -5.96 -2.50 26.86
N THR A 284 -5.54 -1.33 27.33
CA THR A 284 -6.44 -0.25 27.74
C THR A 284 -6.18 1.00 26.91
N VAL A 285 -7.24 1.74 26.58
CA VAL A 285 -7.11 2.95 25.74
C VAL A 285 -6.27 3.99 26.46
N GLU A 286 -6.47 4.16 27.77
CA GLU A 286 -5.66 5.06 28.59
C GLU A 286 -4.17 4.68 28.56
N GLY A 287 -3.85 3.39 28.56
CA GLY A 287 -2.48 2.89 28.46
C GLY A 287 -1.85 3.26 27.12
N VAL A 288 -2.54 2.96 26.02
CA VAL A 288 -2.07 3.26 24.66
C VAL A 288 -1.94 4.77 24.47
N MET A 289 -2.95 5.57 24.83
CA MET A 289 -2.89 7.03 24.70
C MET A 289 -1.76 7.64 25.53
N ARG A 290 -1.49 7.10 26.73
CA ARG A 290 -0.35 7.53 27.55
C ARG A 290 0.98 7.19 26.88
N GLU A 291 1.16 5.96 26.38
CA GLU A 291 2.38 5.57 25.67
C GLU A 291 2.65 6.47 24.47
N MET A 292 1.63 6.73 23.66
CA MET A 292 1.72 7.63 22.50
C MET A 292 2.13 9.05 22.94
N SER A 293 1.49 9.57 23.99
CA SER A 293 1.80 10.90 24.54
C SER A 293 3.23 10.98 25.11
N GLU A 294 3.72 9.93 25.78
CA GLU A 294 5.09 9.86 26.31
C GLU A 294 6.13 9.85 25.18
N LYS A 295 5.79 9.27 24.02
CA LYS A 295 6.58 9.31 22.79
C LYS A 295 6.39 10.59 21.97
N GLY A 296 5.55 11.52 22.42
CA GLY A 296 5.29 12.78 21.71
C GLY A 296 4.39 12.65 20.47
N VAL A 297 3.65 11.55 20.35
CA VAL A 297 2.78 11.29 19.20
C VAL A 297 1.35 11.71 19.51
N TYR A 298 0.80 12.62 18.71
CA TYR A 298 -0.62 12.98 18.78
C TYR A 298 -1.48 11.93 18.06
N LEU A 299 -2.18 11.10 18.81
CA LEU A 299 -3.08 10.09 18.25
C LEU A 299 -4.52 10.61 18.15
N ARG A 300 -5.09 10.54 16.94
CA ARG A 300 -6.52 10.77 16.67
C ARG A 300 -7.12 9.50 16.06
N ASN A 301 -8.22 9.03 16.63
CA ASN A 301 -8.85 7.77 16.25
C ASN A 301 -10.33 7.95 15.91
N GLY A 302 -10.83 7.11 15.00
CA GLY A 302 -12.26 7.02 14.69
C GLY A 302 -13.07 6.26 15.75
N THR A 303 -12.47 5.23 16.38
CA THR A 303 -13.14 4.35 17.35
C THR A 303 -12.20 3.95 18.49
N VAL A 304 -12.77 3.61 19.65
CA VAL A 304 -12.04 3.10 20.83
C VAL A 304 -11.39 1.76 20.49
N GLU A 305 -12.11 0.87 19.82
CA GLU A 305 -11.65 -0.45 19.41
C GLU A 305 -10.44 -0.34 18.47
N GLY A 306 -10.47 0.59 17.51
CA GLY A 306 -9.35 0.80 16.58
C GLY A 306 -8.04 1.20 17.26
N VAL A 307 -8.08 1.84 18.42
CA VAL A 307 -6.87 2.16 19.21
C VAL A 307 -6.26 0.90 19.79
N LEU A 308 -7.10 0.04 20.38
CA LEU A 308 -6.65 -1.20 21.02
C LEU A 308 -6.21 -2.24 20.00
N GLU A 309 -6.97 -2.39 18.92
CA GLU A 309 -6.65 -3.34 17.86
C GLU A 309 -5.29 -3.07 17.23
N GLU A 310 -4.85 -1.82 17.22
CA GLU A 310 -3.68 -1.36 16.47
C GLU A 310 -2.59 -0.79 17.39
N ALA A 311 -2.66 -1.13 18.68
CA ALA A 311 -1.65 -0.82 19.69
C ALA A 311 -0.25 -1.32 19.27
N PRO A 312 0.84 -0.63 19.66
CA PRO A 312 2.21 -1.02 19.30
C PRO A 312 2.54 -2.47 19.70
N GLU A 313 2.09 -2.92 20.87
CA GLU A 313 2.33 -4.27 21.38
C GLU A 313 1.66 -5.36 20.52
N ALA A 314 0.71 -4.99 19.66
CA ALA A 314 0.06 -5.93 18.75
C ALA A 314 0.94 -6.31 17.55
N TYR A 315 2.03 -5.57 17.30
CA TYR A 315 2.92 -5.67 16.17
C TYR A 315 4.30 -6.20 16.56
N LYS A 316 4.97 -6.87 15.62
CA LYS A 316 6.39 -7.24 15.80
C LYS A 316 7.27 -6.00 15.75
N ASP A 317 8.54 -6.15 16.13
CA ASP A 317 9.52 -5.09 15.96
C ASP A 317 9.85 -4.87 14.47
N VAL A 318 9.49 -3.70 13.95
CA VAL A 318 9.78 -3.32 12.55
C VAL A 318 11.29 -3.15 12.33
N ASP A 319 12.06 -2.73 13.34
CA ASP A 319 13.51 -2.56 13.23
C ASP A 319 14.19 -3.91 12.93
N GLU A 320 13.71 -4.98 13.57
CA GLU A 320 14.17 -6.35 13.32
C GLU A 320 13.78 -6.84 11.92
N VAL A 321 12.52 -6.63 11.51
CA VAL A 321 12.05 -7.02 10.17
C VAL A 321 12.87 -6.33 9.08
N VAL A 322 13.12 -5.03 9.23
CA VAL A 322 13.92 -4.25 8.28
C VAL A 322 15.38 -4.72 8.28
N ARG A 323 15.97 -5.00 9.45
CA ARG A 323 17.32 -5.52 9.55
C ARG A 323 17.47 -6.83 8.76
N VAL A 324 16.55 -7.77 8.92
CA VAL A 324 16.59 -9.07 8.21
C VAL A 324 16.59 -8.92 6.69
N VAL A 325 15.69 -8.09 6.13
CA VAL A 325 15.62 -7.92 4.66
C VAL A 325 16.83 -7.15 4.10
N CYS A 326 17.43 -6.27 4.91
CA CYS A 326 18.67 -5.58 4.55
C CYS A 326 19.89 -6.50 4.61
N ASP A 327 20.02 -7.31 5.67
CA ASP A 327 21.10 -8.30 5.83
C ASP A 327 21.05 -9.37 4.72
N ALA A 328 19.84 -9.73 4.26
CA ALA A 328 19.62 -10.61 3.11
C ALA A 328 19.92 -9.95 1.74
N GLY A 329 20.24 -8.66 1.71
CA GLY A 329 20.54 -7.91 0.50
C GLY A 329 19.34 -7.66 -0.42
N LEU A 330 18.11 -7.80 0.08
CA LEU A 330 16.88 -7.58 -0.70
C LEU A 330 16.63 -6.08 -0.87
N THR A 331 16.86 -5.31 0.20
CA THR A 331 16.71 -3.86 0.24
C THR A 331 17.86 -3.23 1.00
N ALA A 332 17.95 -1.89 0.98
CA ALA A 332 18.83 -1.15 1.89
C ALA A 332 18.07 -0.02 2.57
N LYS A 333 18.42 0.27 3.83
CA LYS A 333 17.87 1.43 4.56
C LYS A 333 18.21 2.73 3.86
N VAL A 334 17.21 3.60 3.69
CA VAL A 334 17.39 4.96 3.17
C VAL A 334 17.08 5.97 4.26
N ALA A 335 15.91 5.87 4.89
CA ALA A 335 15.50 6.76 5.98
C ALA A 335 14.60 6.06 7.01
N LYS A 336 14.60 6.59 8.24
CA LYS A 336 13.60 6.27 9.28
C LYS A 336 12.76 7.52 9.53
N LEU A 337 11.44 7.34 9.46
CA LEU A 337 10.41 8.34 9.70
C LEU A 337 9.79 8.03 11.06
N THR A 338 9.73 9.04 11.94
CA THR A 338 9.23 8.87 13.31
C THR A 338 7.97 9.73 13.49
N PRO A 339 6.87 9.16 14.00
CA PRO A 339 5.58 9.81 13.99
C PRO A 339 5.53 10.93 15.02
N ILE A 340 4.87 12.01 14.65
CA ILE A 340 4.48 13.09 15.57
C ILE A 340 2.96 13.26 15.62
N GLY A 341 2.23 12.71 14.64
CA GLY A 341 0.78 12.64 14.66
C GLY A 341 0.24 11.48 13.84
N VAL A 342 -0.74 10.76 14.36
CA VAL A 342 -1.34 9.61 13.68
C VAL A 342 -2.86 9.76 13.68
N ILE A 343 -3.46 9.61 12.50
CA ILE A 343 -4.90 9.54 12.29
C ILE A 343 -5.27 8.11 11.90
N LYS A 344 -6.08 7.46 12.72
CA LYS A 344 -6.66 6.14 12.44
C LYS A 344 -8.15 6.25 12.14
N GLY A 345 -8.62 5.44 11.21
CA GLY A 345 -10.03 5.40 10.80
C GLY A 345 -10.92 4.49 11.63
#